data_AF-A0A6L3B3E9-F1
#
_entry.id   AF-A0A6L3B3E9-F1
#
_cell.length_a   1.000
_cell.length_b   1.000
_cell.length_c   1.000
_cell.angle_alpha   90.00
_cell.angle_beta   90.00
_cell.angle_gamma   90.00
#
_symmetry.space_group_name_H-M   'P 1'
#
loop_
_entity.id
_entity.type
_entity.pdbx_description
1 polymer ?
#
loop_
_entity_poly.entity_id
_entity_poly.type
_entity_poly.pdbx_seq_one_letter_code
_entity_poly.pdbx_strand_id
1 'polypeptide(L)'
;MEILHTATAWDGRQFVVVEYAVRRACHWYDARRLVLAETDGTPYHRANGSNVVRVLKDITYDDVRSRSVRWEYLGTVGRLTREADEFAQRGDVPPGTAEITLDDLRALGVAGGAA
;
A
#
# COMPACT_ATOMS: atom_id res chain seq x y z
N MET A 1 -3.57 -4.39 9.55
CA MET A 1 -3.53 -4.19 8.10
C MET A 1 -4.94 -4.34 7.65
N GLU A 2 -5.40 -3.49 6.77
CA GLU A 2 -6.71 -3.64 6.17
C GLU A 2 -6.56 -3.40 4.67
N ILE A 3 -7.10 -4.30 3.85
CA ILE A 3 -7.22 -4.05 2.42
C ILE A 3 -8.50 -3.23 2.26
N LEU A 4 -8.34 -1.98 1.84
CA LEU A 4 -9.45 -1.06 1.66
C LEU A 4 -10.10 -1.24 0.28
N HIS A 5 -9.31 -1.63 -0.72
CA HIS A 5 -9.78 -1.81 -2.10
C HIS A 5 -8.86 -2.76 -2.88
N THR A 6 -9.45 -3.49 -3.82
CA THR A 6 -8.73 -4.31 -4.82
C THR A 6 -9.35 -4.10 -6.18
N ALA A 7 -8.54 -3.73 -7.17
CA ALA A 7 -8.93 -3.63 -8.57
C ALA A 7 -8.13 -4.64 -9.40
N THR A 8 -8.81 -5.45 -10.21
CA THR A 8 -8.16 -6.52 -11.00
C THR A 8 -8.11 -6.13 -12.47
N ALA A 9 -6.91 -6.15 -13.04
CA ALA A 9 -6.71 -5.95 -14.48
C ALA A 9 -7.08 -7.20 -15.28
N TRP A 10 -7.27 -7.03 -16.59
CA TRP A 10 -7.65 -8.11 -17.51
C TRP A 10 -6.57 -9.20 -17.66
N ASP A 11 -5.32 -8.87 -17.36
CA ASP A 11 -4.15 -9.77 -17.42
C ASP A 11 -3.90 -10.53 -16.10
N GLY A 12 -4.78 -10.36 -15.11
CA GLY A 12 -4.70 -11.03 -13.81
C GLY A 12 -3.93 -10.27 -12.74
N ARG A 13 -3.25 -9.17 -13.07
CA ARG A 13 -2.61 -8.31 -12.07
C ARG A 13 -3.66 -7.64 -11.18
N GLN A 14 -3.30 -7.36 -9.94
CA GLN A 14 -4.19 -6.69 -8.98
C GLN A 14 -3.54 -5.44 -8.40
N PHE A 15 -4.31 -4.38 -8.31
CA PHE A 15 -3.95 -3.12 -7.68
C PHE A 15 -4.69 -3.00 -6.35
N VAL A 16 -3.95 -2.99 -5.25
CA VAL A 16 -4.50 -3.04 -3.89
C VAL A 16 -4.22 -1.73 -3.15
N VAL A 17 -5.25 -1.18 -2.50
CA VAL A 17 -5.12 -0.08 -1.55
C VAL A 17 -5.16 -0.66 -0.15
N VAL A 18 -4.10 -0.43 0.61
CA VAL A 18 -3.90 -1.07 1.91
C VAL A 18 -3.65 -0.02 2.97
N GLU A 19 -4.34 -0.16 4.10
CA GLU A 19 -4.07 0.58 5.31
C GLU A 19 -3.18 -0.20 6.28
N TYR A 20 -2.16 0.50 6.78
CA TYR A 20 -1.30 0.07 7.85
C TYR A 20 -1.47 0.96 9.08
N ALA A 21 -1.91 0.38 10.20
CA ALA A 21 -1.60 0.95 11.51
C ALA A 21 -0.09 0.87 11.73
N VAL A 22 0.56 2.02 11.98
CA VAL A 22 1.99 2.08 12.33
C VAL A 22 2.15 1.57 13.76
N ARG A 23 3.22 0.81 14.08
CA ARG A 23 3.43 0.10 15.36
C ARG A 23 3.40 0.98 16.63
N ARG A 24 3.24 2.30 16.51
CA ARG A 24 3.19 3.26 17.61
C ARG A 24 1.88 4.06 17.65
N ALA A 25 0.73 3.49 17.30
CA ALA A 25 -0.54 4.10 17.71
C ALA A 25 -0.55 4.18 19.24
N CYS A 26 -0.48 5.39 19.80
CA CYS A 26 -0.63 5.60 21.24
C CYS A 26 -1.95 6.36 21.49
N HIS A 27 -2.33 6.56 22.75
CA HIS A 27 -3.61 7.23 23.01
C HIS A 27 -3.65 8.69 22.53
N TRP A 28 -2.49 9.30 22.24
CA TRP A 28 -2.38 10.69 21.78
C TRP A 28 -2.47 10.88 20.26
N TYR A 29 -2.04 9.89 19.47
CA TYR A 29 -2.02 9.99 18.00
C TYR A 29 -2.32 8.64 17.35
N ASP A 30 -3.09 8.66 16.25
CA ASP A 30 -3.41 7.49 15.45
C ASP A 30 -2.69 7.54 14.09
N ALA A 31 -1.46 7.00 14.06
CA ALA A 31 -0.64 7.00 12.86
C ALA A 31 -1.08 5.91 11.87
N ARG A 32 -1.34 6.32 10.63
CA ARG A 32 -1.79 5.44 9.53
C ARG A 32 -0.90 5.61 8.32
N ARG A 33 -0.67 4.52 7.61
CA ARG A 33 0.03 4.51 6.33
C ARG A 33 -0.85 3.88 5.27
N LEU A 34 -1.04 4.58 4.17
CA LEU A 34 -1.79 4.11 3.01
C LEU A 34 -0.79 3.73 1.91
N VAL A 35 -0.99 2.55 1.33
CA VAL A 35 -0.16 2.02 0.25
C VAL A 35 -1.06 1.65 -0.91
N LEU A 36 -0.73 2.14 -2.11
CA LEU A 36 -1.24 1.59 -3.36
C LEU A 36 -0.14 0.73 -3.97
N ALA A 37 -0.41 -0.55 -4.16
CA ALA A 37 0.56 -1.52 -4.67
C ALA A 37 -0.02 -2.34 -5.82
N GLU A 38 0.85 -2.71 -6.73
CA GLU A 38 0.61 -3.71 -7.76
C GLU A 38 1.08 -5.08 -7.24
N THR A 39 0.26 -6.09 -7.49
CA THR A 39 0.51 -7.48 -7.16
C THR A 39 0.26 -8.33 -8.40
N ASP A 40 0.90 -9.48 -8.46
CA ASP A 40 0.80 -10.44 -9.57
C ASP A 40 -0.52 -11.24 -9.60
N GLY A 41 -1.53 -10.82 -8.80
CA GLY A 41 -2.80 -11.52 -8.66
C GLY A 41 -2.85 -12.53 -7.52
N THR A 42 -1.72 -12.79 -6.84
CA THR A 42 -1.71 -13.59 -5.61
C THR A 42 -2.30 -12.81 -4.43
N PRO A 43 -2.99 -13.49 -3.48
CA PRO A 43 -3.56 -12.83 -2.31
C PRO A 43 -2.50 -12.07 -1.51
N TYR A 44 -2.78 -10.80 -1.25
CA TYR A 44 -1.87 -9.91 -0.54
C TYR A 44 -1.78 -10.25 0.96
N HIS A 45 -0.66 -10.86 1.41
CA HIS A 45 -0.42 -11.19 2.81
C HIS A 45 0.73 -10.37 3.42
N ARG A 46 0.46 -9.71 4.54
CA ARG A 46 1.41 -8.81 5.23
C ARG A 46 2.65 -9.56 5.70
N ALA A 47 3.80 -8.94 5.48
CA ALA A 47 5.05 -9.07 6.23
C ALA A 47 6.00 -10.27 5.96
N ASN A 48 5.60 -11.40 5.38
CA ASN A 48 6.52 -12.52 5.11
C ASN A 48 6.27 -13.25 3.78
N GLY A 49 6.57 -12.58 2.66
CA GLY A 49 6.83 -13.23 1.38
C GLY A 49 5.66 -13.24 0.39
N SER A 50 5.84 -12.42 -0.65
CA SER A 50 5.34 -12.64 -2.03
C SER A 50 3.85 -12.32 -2.29
N ASN A 51 3.45 -11.45 -3.24
CA ASN A 51 4.16 -10.74 -4.31
C ASN A 51 3.62 -9.30 -4.47
N VAL A 52 4.15 -8.34 -3.68
CA VAL A 52 4.16 -6.95 -4.15
C VAL A 52 5.15 -6.89 -5.28
N VAL A 53 4.64 -6.72 -6.50
CA VAL A 53 5.49 -6.47 -7.65
C VAL A 53 6.04 -5.05 -7.55
N ARG A 54 5.19 -4.11 -7.10
CA ARG A 54 5.53 -2.70 -7.16
C ARG A 54 4.70 -1.84 -6.20
N VAL A 55 5.32 -0.82 -5.59
CA VAL A 55 4.61 0.18 -4.78
C VAL A 55 4.45 1.45 -5.60
N LEU A 56 3.20 1.82 -5.88
CA LEU A 56 2.84 2.99 -6.70
C LEU A 56 2.76 4.26 -5.85
N LYS A 57 2.19 4.15 -4.65
CA LYS A 57 2.07 5.24 -3.69
C LYS A 57 2.30 4.72 -2.28
N ASP A 58 2.98 5.54 -1.50
CA ASP A 58 3.22 5.32 -0.09
C ASP A 58 3.04 6.64 0.66
N ILE A 59 2.00 6.73 1.48
CA ILE A 59 1.59 7.96 2.16
C ILE A 59 1.46 7.66 3.64
N THR A 60 2.15 8.44 4.48
CA THR A 60 2.10 8.30 5.93
C THR A 60 1.39 9.51 6.55
N TYR A 61 0.50 9.23 7.48
CA TYR A 61 -0.21 10.18 8.33
C TYR A 61 0.20 9.96 9.77
N ASP A 62 0.64 11.02 10.45
CA ASP A 62 1.09 10.95 11.84
C ASP A 62 -0.08 10.86 12.83
N ASP A 63 -1.20 11.53 12.53
CA ASP A 63 -2.42 11.46 13.34
C ASP A 63 -3.70 11.69 12.53
N VAL A 64 -4.47 10.62 12.28
CA VAL A 64 -5.75 10.72 11.56
C VAL A 64 -6.93 11.14 12.45
N ARG A 65 -6.72 11.40 13.75
CA ARG A 65 -7.79 11.86 14.66
C ARG A 65 -8.10 13.34 14.50
N SER A 66 -7.10 14.14 14.16
CA SER A 66 -7.28 15.57 13.86
C SER A 66 -8.32 15.75 12.75
N ARG A 67 -9.31 16.62 12.95
CA ARG A 67 -10.46 16.77 12.03
C ARG A 67 -10.03 17.09 10.60
N SER A 68 -9.05 17.98 10.42
CA SER A 68 -8.54 18.34 9.09
C SER A 68 -7.83 17.16 8.42
N VAL A 69 -6.92 16.51 9.15
CA VAL A 69 -6.16 15.35 8.67
C VAL A 69 -7.08 14.18 8.36
N ARG A 70 -8.14 13.98 9.15
CA ARG A 70 -9.15 12.95 8.92
C ARG A 70 -9.85 13.14 7.58
N TRP A 71 -10.26 14.36 7.25
CA TRP A 71 -10.88 14.65 5.95
C TRP A 71 -9.91 14.44 4.80
N GLU A 72 -8.65 14.86 4.97
CA GLU A 72 -7.61 14.62 3.98
C GLU A 72 -7.35 13.13 3.78
N TYR A 73 -7.18 12.37 4.86
CA TYR A 73 -7.01 10.93 4.86
C TYR A 73 -8.15 10.23 4.10
N LEU A 74 -9.41 10.54 4.41
CA LEU A 74 -10.56 9.95 3.72
C LEU A 74 -10.60 10.33 2.23
N GLY A 75 -10.25 11.58 1.91
CA GLY A 75 -10.12 12.03 0.53
C GLY A 75 -9.00 11.32 -0.24
N THR A 76 -7.89 11.02 0.43
CA THR A 76 -6.77 10.26 -0.12
C THR A 76 -7.15 8.80 -0.36
N VAL A 77 -7.85 8.14 0.57
CA VAL A 77 -8.39 6.79 0.36
C VAL A 77 -9.23 6.75 -0.92
N GLY A 78 -10.21 7.65 -1.05
CA GLY A 78 -11.06 7.70 -2.25
C GLY A 78 -10.29 7.99 -3.54
N ARG A 79 -9.21 8.78 -3.48
CA ARG A 79 -8.34 9.04 -4.63
C ARG A 79 -7.52 7.81 -5.03
N LEU A 80 -6.91 7.13 -4.05
CA LEU A 80 -6.13 5.91 -4.30
C LEU A 80 -7.00 4.78 -4.83
N THR A 81 -8.23 4.64 -4.35
CA THR A 81 -9.22 3.69 -4.89
C THR A 81 -9.49 3.96 -6.37
N ARG A 82 -9.74 5.23 -6.74
CA ARG A 82 -9.95 5.61 -8.15
C ARG A 82 -8.70 5.36 -9.00
N GLU A 83 -7.52 5.70 -8.49
CA GLU A 83 -6.25 5.44 -9.18
C GLU A 83 -6.03 3.93 -9.40
N ALA A 84 -6.34 3.08 -8.41
CA ALA A 84 -6.26 1.63 -8.56
C ALA A 84 -7.18 1.11 -9.69
N ASP A 85 -8.41 1.61 -9.76
CA ASP A 85 -9.35 1.27 -10.84
C ASP A 85 -8.84 1.75 -12.21
N GLU A 86 -8.29 2.97 -12.27
CA GLU A 86 -7.70 3.50 -13.50
C GLU A 86 -6.49 2.68 -13.97
N PHE A 87 -5.63 2.22 -13.07
CA PHE A 87 -4.51 1.34 -13.41
C PHE A 87 -4.98 -0.02 -13.89
N ALA A 88 -5.98 -0.61 -13.24
CA ALA A 88 -6.58 -1.87 -13.67
C ALA A 88 -7.20 -1.79 -15.07
N GLN A 89 -7.82 -0.65 -15.41
CA GLN A 89 -8.44 -0.43 -16.72
C GLN A 89 -7.44 -0.12 -17.83
N ARG A 90 -6.42 0.69 -17.56
CA ARG A 90 -5.45 1.11 -18.59
C ARG A 90 -4.40 0.03 -18.88
N GLY A 91 -4.06 -0.80 -17.90
CA GLY A 91 -2.97 -1.77 -18.00
C GLY A 91 -1.57 -1.15 -18.02
N ASP A 92 -1.49 0.19 -18.01
CA ASP A 92 -0.25 0.97 -18.00
C ASP A 92 0.19 1.33 -16.59
N VAL A 93 1.50 1.22 -16.34
CA VAL A 93 2.14 1.59 -15.07
C VAL A 93 2.94 2.89 -15.28
N PRO A 94 2.82 3.90 -14.39
CA PRO A 94 3.54 5.17 -14.56
C PRO A 94 5.07 5.01 -14.51
N PRO A 95 5.81 5.78 -15.32
CA PRO A 95 7.27 5.82 -15.22
C PRO A 95 7.71 6.42 -13.87
N GLY A 96 8.81 5.89 -13.30
CA GLY A 96 9.34 6.33 -12.00
C GLY A 96 8.79 5.58 -10.78
N THR A 97 8.01 4.52 -11.01
CA THR A 97 7.54 3.67 -9.92
C THR A 97 8.68 2.80 -9.39
N ALA A 98 8.87 2.79 -8.07
CA ALA A 98 9.90 1.97 -7.43
C ALA A 98 9.55 0.48 -7.54
N GLU A 99 10.30 -0.24 -8.36
CA GLU A 99 10.31 -1.69 -8.34
C GLU A 99 11.07 -2.14 -7.11
N ILE A 100 10.38 -2.80 -6.19
CA ILE A 100 11.01 -3.35 -5.00
C ILE A 100 11.51 -4.72 -5.39
N THR A 101 12.83 -4.86 -5.57
CA THR A 101 13.43 -6.15 -5.83
C THR A 101 13.50 -6.98 -4.54
N LEU A 102 13.63 -8.30 -4.69
CA LEU A 102 13.90 -9.19 -3.56
C LEU A 102 15.15 -8.78 -2.76
N ASP A 103 16.12 -8.15 -3.42
CA ASP A 103 17.35 -7.67 -2.77
C ASP A 103 17.14 -6.36 -2.00
N ASP A 104 16.25 -5.47 -2.44
CA ASP A 104 15.86 -4.27 -1.68
C ASP A 104 15.14 -4.66 -0.38
N LEU A 105 14.31 -5.71 -0.42
CA LEU A 105 13.66 -6.27 0.77
C LEU A 105 14.67 -6.88 1.76
N ARG A 106 15.74 -7.49 1.27
CA ARG A 106 16.84 -8.01 2.10
C ARG A 106 17.68 -6.88 2.70
N ALA A 107 17.98 -5.84 1.91
CA ALA A 107 18.80 -4.70 2.30
C ALA A 107 18.15 -3.83 3.40
N LEU A 108 16.82 -3.76 3.44
CA LEU A 108 16.06 -3.06 4.49
C LEU A 108 16.06 -3.79 5.87
N GLY A 109 16.85 -4.85 6.03
CA GLY A 109 16.99 -5.56 7.31
C GLY A 109 15.77 -6.41 7.69
N VAL A 110 14.88 -6.70 6.73
CA VAL A 110 13.70 -7.56 6.95
C VAL A 110 14.07 -9.06 6.92
N ALA A 111 15.30 -9.40 6.50
CA ALA A 111 15.87 -10.75 6.60
C ALA A 111 16.42 -11.08 8.02
N GLY A 112 15.75 -10.58 9.06
CA GLY A 112 16.10 -10.80 10.47
C GLY A 112 14.93 -11.41 11.23
N GLY A 113 14.52 -12.62 10.85
CA GLY A 113 13.42 -13.35 11.49
C GLY A 113 13.64 -14.85 11.49
N ALA A 114 14.90 -15.28 11.66
CA ALA A 114 15.24 -16.65 12.04
C ALA A 114 15.99 -16.59 13.38
N ALA A 115 15.24 -16.68 14.46
CA ALA A 115 15.66 -17.15 15.78
C ALA A 115 14.43 -17.55 16.57
#